data_AF-A0A8H7SD66-F1
#
_entry.id   AF-A0A8H7SD66-F1
#
_cell.length_a   1.000
_cell.length_b   1.000
_cell.length_c   1.000
_cell.angle_alpha   90.00
_cell.angle_beta   90.00
_cell.angle_gamma   90.00
#
_symmetry.space_group_name_H-M   'P 1'
#
loop_
_entity.id
_entity.type
_entity.pdbx_description
1 polymer ?
#
loop_
_entity_poly.entity_id
_entity_poly.type
_entity_poly.pdbx_seq_one_letter_code
_entity_poly.pdbx_strand_id
1 'polypeptide(L)'
;MLRTALRKTLCANTNLCTRSTLLNGISPLRTTTTTRLLHTPTSSIMWKNNLSSMTKNMLGKRVFLQPQQQRLMSAVAESTATTATTARTTGLKATKPIVGYWLYFNAGLIYAIVVVGGLTRLTESGLSITEWNVISGMKPPRSEEEWHDEFEKYKQFPEYKILNRNMTLDEFKTIFYWEWAHRMIGRFIGASFILPGIYFASRGYMTRRVAKQIFGLTCLLGTQGFMGWYMVQSGLNQALMEEPGAVPRVSQYRLTAHLAMALALYGGTIFVAADVIRQSKIANGTFCKETARMLNNPILGRFRRSAHIIGSLIFLTAMSGGLVAGLDAGMIYNEWPKMGNGFVPPKSELWSDIYVKDTDKGKWRNLLENPTTVQFDHRTLAESTAVLTTALWAYSRKLPLPKNVRLAMNTMMGAVVIQVTLGISTLIYMVPIELAASHQAGALALLTSNFWLIHALRKVPL
;
A
#
# COMPACT_ATOMS: atom_id res chain seq x y z
N MET A 1 -0.36 31.06 9.96
CA MET A 1 -1.60 31.86 9.89
C MET A 1 -1.47 32.88 8.75
N LEU A 2 -1.30 32.41 7.51
CA LEU A 2 -1.10 33.26 6.32
C LEU A 2 -2.29 33.25 5.34
N ARG A 3 -3.48 32.82 5.78
CA ARG A 3 -4.68 32.64 4.93
C ARG A 3 -5.75 33.73 5.08
N THR A 4 -5.48 34.80 5.84
CA THR A 4 -6.49 35.84 6.13
C THR A 4 -6.53 36.97 5.10
N ALA A 5 -5.53 37.10 4.21
CA ALA A 5 -5.43 38.21 3.26
C ALA A 5 -6.17 37.99 1.92
N LEU A 6 -6.47 36.75 1.54
CA LEU A 6 -7.14 36.42 0.26
C LEU A 6 -8.67 36.33 0.34
N ARG A 7 -9.26 36.55 1.53
CA ARG A 7 -10.72 36.40 1.76
C ARG A 7 -11.55 37.66 1.51
N LYS A 8 -10.92 38.81 1.22
CA LYS A 8 -11.61 40.12 1.17
C LYS A 8 -11.89 40.68 -0.24
N THR A 9 -11.54 39.98 -1.33
CA THR A 9 -11.65 40.56 -2.68
C THR A 9 -12.66 39.86 -3.61
N LEU A 10 -13.45 38.90 -3.10
CA LEU A 10 -14.40 38.11 -3.91
C LEU A 10 -15.86 38.12 -3.41
N CYS A 11 -16.24 39.10 -2.57
CA CYS A 11 -17.63 39.31 -2.15
C CYS A 11 -18.10 40.73 -2.49
N ALA A 12 -18.19 41.02 -3.79
CA ALA A 12 -18.90 42.18 -4.30
C ALA A 12 -19.44 41.87 -5.70
N ASN A 13 -20.44 40.98 -5.77
CA ASN A 13 -21.54 41.02 -6.75
C ASN A 13 -22.30 39.70 -6.71
N THR A 14 -23.51 39.73 -6.13
CA THR A 14 -24.74 39.18 -6.72
C THR A 14 -25.89 39.35 -5.72
N ASN A 15 -26.75 40.33 -6.00
CA ASN A 15 -28.12 40.38 -5.50
C ASN A 15 -28.96 39.37 -6.29
N LEU A 16 -29.79 38.57 -5.61
CA LEU A 16 -31.08 38.00 -6.07
C LEU A 16 -31.56 36.99 -5.00
N CYS A 17 -32.37 37.42 -4.03
CA CYS A 17 -33.83 37.47 -4.04
C CYS A 17 -34.53 36.10 -3.90
N THR A 18 -35.03 35.90 -2.68
CA THR A 18 -36.14 35.09 -2.16
C THR A 18 -37.19 34.53 -3.13
N ARG A 19 -37.59 33.26 -2.91
CA ARG A 19 -39.01 32.88 -2.71
C ARG A 19 -39.16 31.47 -2.13
N SER A 20 -39.94 31.36 -1.05
CA SER A 20 -40.53 30.12 -0.55
C SER A 20 -41.89 29.89 -1.22
N THR A 21 -42.30 28.62 -1.43
CA THR A 21 -43.65 28.14 -1.08
C THR A 21 -43.77 26.61 -1.21
N LEU A 22 -44.14 25.98 -0.08
CA LEU A 22 -45.10 24.89 0.14
C LEU A 22 -45.62 24.06 -1.05
N LEU A 23 -45.67 22.73 -0.89
CA LEU A 23 -46.94 22.00 -0.77
C LEU A 23 -46.75 20.56 -0.26
N ASN A 24 -47.60 20.21 0.71
CA ASN A 24 -47.80 18.90 1.30
C ASN A 24 -48.54 17.95 0.35
N GLY A 25 -48.37 16.64 0.55
CA GLY A 25 -49.53 15.75 0.58
C GLY A 25 -49.41 14.40 -0.14
N ILE A 26 -49.58 13.36 0.69
CA ILE A 26 -50.40 12.14 0.50
C ILE A 26 -49.62 10.82 0.49
N SER A 27 -50.17 9.95 1.35
CA SER A 27 -49.60 8.77 2.00
C SER A 27 -49.90 7.45 1.23
N PRO A 28 -49.88 6.23 1.82
CA PRO A 28 -49.11 5.12 1.30
C PRO A 28 -49.98 3.98 0.73
N LEU A 29 -49.36 3.05 -0.01
CA LEU A 29 -50.00 1.77 -0.36
C LEU A 29 -49.27 0.60 0.29
N ARG A 30 -50.04 -0.17 1.04
CA ARG A 30 -49.72 -1.37 1.81
C ARG A 30 -50.59 -2.49 1.25
N THR A 31 -50.01 -3.61 0.84
CA THR A 31 -50.70 -4.91 0.63
C THR A 31 -49.62 -6.01 0.60
N THR A 32 -49.46 -6.75 1.69
CA THR A 32 -50.02 -8.09 2.00
C THR A 32 -49.26 -9.27 1.39
N THR A 33 -48.47 -9.90 2.26
CA THR A 33 -48.32 -11.33 2.55
C THR A 33 -48.93 -12.35 1.58
N THR A 34 -48.13 -13.33 1.14
CA THR A 34 -48.63 -14.70 0.98
C THR A 34 -47.54 -15.71 1.35
N THR A 35 -47.78 -16.38 2.48
CA THR A 35 -47.06 -17.55 2.97
C THR A 35 -47.50 -18.77 2.15
N ARG A 36 -46.57 -19.62 1.70
CA ARG A 36 -46.91 -20.99 1.25
C ARG A 36 -45.92 -22.00 1.83
N LEU A 37 -46.40 -22.70 2.86
CA LEU A 37 -45.88 -23.95 3.38
C LEU A 37 -46.18 -25.07 2.38
N LEU A 38 -45.20 -25.91 2.07
CA LEU A 38 -45.44 -27.26 1.57
C LEU A 38 -44.51 -28.25 2.28
N HIS A 39 -45.16 -29.23 2.88
CA HIS A 39 -44.65 -30.38 3.60
C HIS A 39 -44.20 -31.48 2.61
N THR A 40 -43.02 -32.09 2.89
CA THR A 40 -42.64 -33.53 2.88
C THR A 40 -43.07 -34.46 1.70
N PRO A 41 -42.24 -35.45 1.27
CA PRO A 41 -41.68 -36.44 2.18
C PRO A 41 -40.23 -36.92 1.97
N THR A 42 -39.75 -37.41 3.10
CA THR A 42 -38.57 -38.22 3.38
C THR A 42 -38.54 -39.53 2.59
N SER A 43 -37.39 -39.87 2.01
CA SER A 43 -37.00 -41.25 1.72
C SER A 43 -35.59 -41.50 2.26
N SER A 44 -35.54 -42.00 3.49
CA SER A 44 -34.36 -42.63 4.09
C SER A 44 -34.15 -44.00 3.47
N ILE A 45 -33.12 -44.15 2.62
CA ILE A 45 -32.64 -45.46 2.19
C ILE A 45 -31.59 -45.92 3.18
N MET A 46 -31.98 -46.89 4.02
CA MET A 46 -31.08 -47.67 4.85
C MET A 46 -30.21 -48.56 3.96
N TRP A 47 -28.88 -48.42 4.07
CA TRP A 47 -27.93 -49.46 3.70
C TRP A 47 -27.40 -50.08 4.99
N LYS A 48 -28.04 -51.17 5.40
CA LYS A 48 -27.48 -52.19 6.31
C LYS A 48 -27.89 -53.54 5.75
N ASN A 49 -26.93 -54.31 5.27
CA ASN A 49 -26.67 -55.70 5.67
C ASN A 49 -25.66 -56.39 4.74
N ASN A 50 -24.87 -57.28 5.37
CA ASN A 50 -24.09 -58.38 4.79
C ASN A 50 -22.72 -58.11 4.15
N LEU A 51 -21.73 -57.87 5.02
CA LEU A 51 -20.38 -58.40 4.80
C LEU A 51 -19.95 -59.24 6.03
N SER A 52 -20.52 -60.43 6.16
CA SER A 52 -20.05 -61.44 7.11
C SER A 52 -20.39 -62.86 6.66
N SER A 53 -19.92 -63.29 5.49
CA SER A 53 -19.82 -64.73 5.17
C SER A 53 -19.00 -64.98 3.89
N MET A 54 -17.69 -64.75 3.95
CA MET A 54 -16.65 -65.21 3.01
C MET A 54 -15.37 -64.61 3.59
N THR A 55 -14.55 -65.27 4.40
CA THR A 55 -13.87 -66.54 4.15
C THR A 55 -13.29 -67.03 5.49
N LYS A 56 -14.05 -67.84 6.24
CA LYS A 56 -13.45 -68.79 7.20
C LYS A 56 -13.19 -70.07 6.42
N ASN A 57 -11.99 -70.18 5.83
CA ASN A 57 -11.36 -71.43 5.40
C ASN A 57 -9.95 -71.14 4.86
N MET A 58 -9.03 -70.77 5.75
CA MET A 58 -7.58 -70.91 5.55
C MET A 58 -6.90 -70.93 6.93
N LEU A 59 -7.23 -71.91 7.75
CA LEU A 59 -6.40 -72.32 8.89
C LEU A 59 -5.89 -73.72 8.57
N GLY A 60 -4.60 -73.83 8.22
CA GLY A 60 -3.97 -75.14 8.02
C GLY A 60 -2.91 -75.24 6.92
N LYS A 61 -2.04 -74.24 6.72
CA LYS A 61 -0.72 -74.48 6.11
C LYS A 61 0.33 -73.69 6.88
N ARG A 62 1.04 -74.38 7.78
CA ARG A 62 2.33 -73.89 8.30
C ARG A 62 3.31 -73.91 7.13
N VAL A 63 3.55 -72.76 6.51
CA VAL A 63 4.67 -72.58 5.59
C VAL A 63 5.92 -72.54 6.45
N PHE A 64 6.68 -73.64 6.44
CA PHE A 64 8.03 -73.67 6.98
C PHE A 64 8.91 -72.81 6.07
N LEU A 65 9.16 -71.56 6.46
CA LEU A 65 10.16 -70.73 5.80
C LEU A 65 11.53 -71.35 6.07
N GLN A 66 12.33 -71.54 5.02
CA GLN A 66 13.70 -72.05 5.15
C GLN A 66 14.52 -71.10 6.04
N PRO A 67 15.46 -71.60 6.86
CA PRO A 67 16.25 -70.77 7.80
C PRO A 67 16.96 -69.58 7.16
N GLN A 68 17.24 -69.67 5.85
CA GLN A 68 17.87 -68.63 5.06
C GLN A 68 16.94 -67.43 4.76
N GLN A 69 15.63 -67.66 4.58
CA GLN A 69 14.64 -66.60 4.33
C GLN A 69 14.31 -65.79 5.60
N GLN A 70 14.33 -66.44 6.78
CA GLN A 70 14.19 -65.72 8.06
C GLN A 70 15.40 -64.82 8.35
N ARG A 71 16.62 -65.27 8.07
CA ARG A 71 17.81 -64.40 8.18
C ARG A 71 17.78 -63.23 7.21
N LEU A 72 17.29 -63.44 5.99
CA LEU A 72 17.16 -62.37 5.00
C LEU A 72 16.12 -61.31 5.43
N MET A 73 14.97 -61.75 5.95
CA MET A 73 13.92 -60.85 6.44
C MET A 73 14.37 -60.06 7.67
N SER A 74 15.09 -60.68 8.60
CA SER A 74 15.66 -59.99 9.77
C SER A 74 16.78 -59.02 9.40
N ALA A 75 17.65 -59.37 8.45
CA ALA A 75 18.70 -58.47 7.95
C ALA A 75 18.13 -57.28 7.17
N VAL A 76 17.05 -57.49 6.41
CA VAL A 76 16.30 -56.41 5.75
C VAL A 76 15.59 -55.55 6.79
N ALA A 77 15.01 -56.14 7.83
CA ALA A 77 14.36 -55.40 8.92
C ALA A 77 15.36 -54.54 9.72
N GLU A 78 16.54 -55.09 10.07
CA GLU A 78 17.63 -54.34 10.72
C GLU A 78 18.23 -53.28 9.79
N SER A 79 18.39 -53.56 8.49
CA SER A 79 18.81 -52.56 7.51
C SER A 79 17.79 -51.42 7.39
N THR A 80 16.49 -51.71 7.37
CA THR A 80 15.44 -50.69 7.38
C THR A 80 15.36 -49.92 8.70
N ALA A 81 15.60 -50.56 9.85
CA ALA A 81 15.63 -49.90 11.16
C ALA A 81 16.85 -48.98 11.33
N THR A 82 18.01 -49.39 10.79
CA THR A 82 19.25 -48.60 10.82
C THR A 82 19.19 -47.44 9.82
N THR A 83 18.54 -47.63 8.68
CA THR A 83 18.28 -46.55 7.70
C THR A 83 17.22 -45.56 8.21
N ALA A 84 16.20 -46.03 8.94
CA ALA A 84 15.17 -45.16 9.54
C ALA A 84 15.72 -44.28 10.68
N THR A 85 16.72 -44.75 11.42
CA THR A 85 17.32 -43.99 12.54
C THR A 85 18.31 -42.91 12.06
N THR A 86 18.78 -43.01 10.82
CA THR A 86 19.75 -42.05 10.23
C THR A 86 19.11 -41.05 9.26
N ALA A 87 17.78 -41.06 9.11
CA ALA A 87 17.02 -39.93 8.58
C ALA A 87 16.92 -38.82 9.64
N ARG A 88 18.08 -38.31 10.05
CA ARG A 88 18.20 -37.04 10.76
C ARG A 88 17.50 -36.03 9.87
N THR A 89 16.30 -35.60 10.25
CA THR A 89 15.58 -34.49 9.64
C THR A 89 16.56 -33.35 9.47
N THR A 90 17.10 -33.17 8.28
CA THR A 90 17.80 -31.96 7.88
C THR A 90 16.70 -30.90 7.82
N GLY A 91 16.31 -30.41 8.99
CA GLY A 91 15.30 -29.36 9.12
C GLY A 91 15.69 -28.26 8.15
N LEU A 92 14.81 -27.97 7.19
CA LEU A 92 15.03 -26.95 6.18
C LEU A 92 15.55 -25.70 6.89
N LYS A 93 16.79 -25.30 6.59
CA LYS A 93 17.42 -24.15 7.24
C LYS A 93 16.55 -22.93 6.98
N ALA A 94 15.80 -22.50 8.00
CA ALA A 94 14.89 -21.36 7.93
C ALA A 94 15.54 -20.12 8.54
N THR A 95 15.18 -18.95 8.02
CA THR A 95 15.55 -17.67 8.63
C THR A 95 14.88 -17.55 10.00
N LYS A 96 15.60 -17.04 11.01
CA LYS A 96 15.04 -16.86 12.36
C LYS A 96 13.90 -15.83 12.36
N PRO A 97 12.79 -16.05 13.10
CA PRO A 97 11.65 -15.13 13.15
C PRO A 97 11.97 -13.69 13.54
N ILE A 98 13.02 -13.47 14.34
CA ILE A 98 13.48 -12.13 14.75
C ILE A 98 13.77 -11.21 13.55
N VAL A 99 14.27 -11.78 12.45
CA VAL A 99 14.51 -11.04 11.20
C VAL A 99 13.18 -10.55 10.62
N GLY A 100 12.10 -11.35 10.70
CA GLY A 100 10.77 -10.95 10.25
C GLY A 100 10.19 -9.81 11.09
N TYR A 101 10.32 -9.85 12.43
CA TYR A 101 9.85 -8.76 13.29
C TYR A 101 10.64 -7.47 13.10
N TRP A 102 11.96 -7.57 12.91
CA TRP A 102 12.79 -6.42 12.56
C TRP A 102 12.39 -5.79 11.21
N LEU A 103 12.06 -6.60 10.20
CA LEU A 103 11.55 -6.08 8.93
C LEU A 103 10.18 -5.42 9.09
N TYR A 104 9.28 -5.95 9.93
CA TYR A 104 8.02 -5.27 10.24
C TYR A 104 8.22 -3.93 10.95
N PHE A 105 9.19 -3.84 11.88
CA PHE A 105 9.58 -2.57 12.48
C PHE A 105 10.03 -1.56 11.42
N ASN A 106 10.91 -1.96 10.50
CA ASN A 106 11.35 -1.11 9.40
C ASN A 106 10.20 -0.72 8.46
N ALA A 107 9.27 -1.63 8.17
CA ALA A 107 8.08 -1.31 7.39
C ALA A 107 7.23 -0.24 8.10
N GLY A 108 7.10 -0.30 9.43
CA GLY A 108 6.45 0.74 10.22
C GLY A 108 7.14 2.11 10.10
N LEU A 109 8.48 2.14 10.09
CA LEU A 109 9.23 3.37 9.84
C LEU A 109 9.02 3.89 8.41
N ILE A 110 9.01 3.02 7.40
CA ILE A 110 8.73 3.40 6.01
C ILE A 110 7.30 3.95 5.87
N TYR A 111 6.32 3.36 6.56
CA TYR A 111 4.97 3.92 6.61
C TYR A 111 4.98 5.33 7.19
N ALA A 112 5.65 5.52 8.33
CA ALA A 112 5.74 6.81 9.01
C ALA A 112 6.42 7.88 8.14
N ILE A 113 7.57 7.58 7.50
CA ILE A 113 8.26 8.54 6.65
C ILE A 113 7.45 8.92 5.42
N VAL A 114 6.65 8.01 4.85
CA VAL A 114 5.77 8.35 3.74
C VAL A 114 4.71 9.35 4.20
N VAL A 115 4.09 9.18 5.37
CA VAL A 115 3.14 10.17 5.92
C VAL A 115 3.83 11.51 6.19
N VAL A 116 5.00 11.50 6.84
CA VAL A 116 5.77 12.73 7.11
C VAL A 116 6.18 13.43 5.81
N GLY A 117 6.63 12.69 4.79
CA GLY A 117 6.94 13.26 3.48
C GLY A 117 5.73 13.83 2.76
N GLY A 118 4.55 13.23 2.95
CA GLY A 118 3.27 13.80 2.52
C GLY A 118 2.99 15.14 3.19
N LEU A 119 3.19 15.23 4.51
CA LEU A 119 3.07 16.49 5.25
C LEU A 119 4.08 17.52 4.74
N THR A 120 5.36 17.17 4.57
CA THR A 120 6.40 18.04 4.00
C THR A 120 6.01 18.59 2.63
N ARG A 121 5.30 17.82 1.79
CA ARG A 121 4.78 18.32 0.51
C ARG A 121 3.57 19.24 0.69
N LEU A 122 2.61 18.86 1.55
CA LEU A 122 1.37 19.62 1.78
C LEU A 122 1.61 20.94 2.51
N THR A 123 2.71 21.04 3.28
CA THR A 123 3.17 22.28 3.93
C THR A 123 4.21 23.04 3.10
N GLU A 124 4.42 22.65 1.84
CA GLU A 124 5.40 23.28 0.92
C GLU A 124 6.80 23.43 1.54
N SER A 125 7.20 22.43 2.31
CA SER A 125 8.44 22.47 3.09
C SER A 125 9.61 21.78 2.39
N GLY A 126 9.38 21.12 1.26
CA GLY A 126 10.37 20.24 0.61
C GLY A 126 11.59 20.94 0.00
N LEU A 127 11.66 22.27 0.02
CA LEU A 127 12.75 23.10 -0.52
C LEU A 127 13.36 24.04 0.54
N SER A 128 13.01 23.86 1.83
CA SER A 128 13.47 24.69 2.94
C SER A 128 14.94 24.45 3.34
N ILE A 129 15.49 23.26 3.07
CA ILE A 129 16.88 22.87 3.34
C ILE A 129 17.52 22.42 2.04
N THR A 130 18.46 23.19 1.52
CA THR A 130 19.04 22.89 0.19
C THR A 130 20.39 22.18 0.28
N GLU A 131 21.07 22.28 1.41
CA GLU A 131 22.35 21.62 1.63
C GLU A 131 22.17 20.12 1.90
N TRP A 132 22.96 19.29 1.21
CA TRP A 132 23.02 17.85 1.44
C TRP A 132 24.17 17.49 2.39
N ASN A 133 24.04 17.92 3.64
CA ASN A 133 25.04 17.64 4.67
C ASN A 133 24.67 16.37 5.45
N VAL A 134 25.36 15.26 5.18
CA VAL A 134 25.04 13.93 5.74
C VAL A 134 25.17 13.89 7.27
N ILE A 135 26.20 14.54 7.83
CA ILE A 135 26.51 14.51 9.27
C ILE A 135 26.20 15.85 9.94
N SER A 136 26.75 16.97 9.44
CA SER A 136 26.55 18.30 10.05
C SER A 136 25.07 18.73 10.04
N GLY A 137 24.33 18.41 8.98
CA GLY A 137 22.89 18.68 8.89
C GLY A 137 22.01 17.79 9.77
N MET A 138 22.57 16.98 10.68
CA MET A 138 21.77 16.25 11.68
C MET A 138 21.29 17.16 12.81
N LYS A 139 22.04 18.23 13.13
CA LYS A 139 21.69 19.17 14.18
C LYS A 139 20.91 20.34 13.55
N PRO A 140 19.67 20.63 13.99
CA PRO A 140 18.98 21.84 13.57
C PRO A 140 19.63 23.07 14.23
N PRO A 141 19.43 24.28 13.67
CA PRO A 141 19.88 25.53 14.29
C PRO A 141 19.38 25.68 15.73
N ARG A 142 20.23 26.20 16.61
CA ARG A 142 19.95 26.35 18.06
C ARG A 142 20.08 27.78 18.56
N SER A 143 20.88 28.62 17.91
CA SER A 143 20.98 30.05 18.21
C SER A 143 20.14 30.88 17.23
N GLU A 144 19.78 32.10 17.62
CA GLU A 144 19.10 33.02 16.70
C GLU A 144 19.98 33.38 15.48
N GLU A 145 21.30 33.49 15.67
CA GLU A 145 22.25 33.72 14.57
C GLU A 145 22.21 32.58 13.54
N GLU A 146 22.30 31.32 13.97
CA GLU A 146 22.21 30.17 13.07
C GLU A 146 20.86 30.11 12.34
N TRP A 147 19.76 30.51 12.99
CA TRP A 147 18.44 30.59 12.37
C TRP A 147 18.36 31.68 11.31
N HIS A 148 18.97 32.85 11.57
CA HIS A 148 19.06 33.92 10.60
C HIS A 148 19.91 33.51 9.39
N ASP A 149 21.04 32.82 9.59
CA ASP A 149 21.89 32.33 8.50
C ASP A 149 21.14 31.37 7.57
N GLU A 150 20.44 30.37 8.12
CA GLU A 150 19.64 29.44 7.31
C GLU A 150 18.48 30.15 6.60
N PHE A 151 17.86 31.13 7.25
CA PHE A 151 16.79 31.90 6.63
C PHE A 151 17.30 32.80 5.49
N GLU A 152 18.47 33.43 5.63
CA GLU A 152 19.11 34.20 4.56
C GLU A 152 19.46 33.34 3.36
N LYS A 153 19.89 32.08 3.58
CA LYS A 153 20.04 31.09 2.49
C LYS A 153 18.70 30.84 1.81
N TYR A 154 17.64 30.61 2.58
CA TYR A 154 16.30 30.34 2.04
C TYR A 154 15.79 31.48 1.14
N LYS A 155 16.03 32.74 1.54
CA LYS A 155 15.64 33.94 0.78
C LYS A 155 16.24 34.02 -0.63
N GLN A 156 17.33 33.30 -0.89
CA GLN A 156 17.97 33.30 -2.21
C GLN A 156 17.20 32.46 -3.24
N PHE A 157 16.33 31.54 -2.80
CA PHE A 157 15.67 30.58 -3.69
C PHE A 157 14.39 31.12 -4.35
N PRO A 158 14.02 30.55 -5.51
CA PRO A 158 12.79 30.92 -6.22
C PRO A 158 11.53 30.80 -5.36
N GLU A 159 11.45 29.79 -4.47
CA GLU A 159 10.28 29.57 -3.61
C GLU A 159 10.00 30.77 -2.69
N TYR A 160 11.03 31.28 -1.99
CA TYR A 160 10.88 32.52 -1.22
C TYR A 160 10.57 33.72 -2.12
N LYS A 161 11.26 33.83 -3.26
CA LYS A 161 11.12 34.97 -4.17
C LYS A 161 9.80 35.01 -4.93
N ILE A 162 9.06 33.92 -5.07
CA ILE A 162 7.83 33.87 -5.88
C ILE A 162 6.61 33.59 -5.00
N LEU A 163 6.68 32.59 -4.11
CA LEU A 163 5.53 32.13 -3.32
C LEU A 163 5.54 32.72 -1.91
N ASN A 164 6.69 32.76 -1.25
CA ASN A 164 6.82 33.09 0.17
C ASN A 164 7.44 34.47 0.43
N ARG A 165 7.27 35.43 -0.51
CA ARG A 165 7.70 36.83 -0.33
C ARG A 165 6.99 37.37 0.91
N ASN A 166 7.75 37.72 1.96
CA ASN A 166 7.28 38.18 3.27
C ASN A 166 7.06 37.10 4.34
N MET A 167 7.53 35.87 4.12
CA MET A 167 7.57 34.86 5.19
C MET A 167 8.40 35.36 6.38
N THR A 168 7.91 35.15 7.60
CA THR A 168 8.64 35.48 8.83
C THR A 168 9.62 34.36 9.22
N LEU A 169 10.58 34.66 10.12
CA LEU A 169 11.49 33.64 10.63
C LEU A 169 10.76 32.49 11.32
N ASP A 170 9.70 32.78 12.07
CA ASP A 170 8.91 31.75 12.77
C ASP A 170 8.15 30.82 11.81
N GLU A 171 7.69 31.36 10.68
CA GLU A 171 7.08 30.58 9.61
C GLU A 171 8.11 29.73 8.89
N PHE A 172 9.31 30.28 8.66
CA PHE A 172 10.45 29.52 8.13
C PHE A 172 10.85 28.35 9.05
N LYS A 173 10.94 28.58 10.37
CA LYS A 173 11.22 27.52 11.37
C LYS A 173 10.24 26.36 11.21
N THR A 174 8.96 26.64 10.96
CA THR A 174 7.92 25.61 10.79
C THR A 174 8.19 24.72 9.57
N ILE A 175 8.45 25.30 8.40
CA ILE A 175 8.73 24.51 7.19
C ILE A 175 10.08 23.77 7.31
N PHE A 176 11.08 24.41 7.91
CA PHE A 176 12.39 23.81 8.16
C PHE A 176 12.27 22.52 9.01
N TYR A 177 11.48 22.56 10.09
CA TYR A 177 11.33 21.39 10.96
C TYR A 177 10.67 20.20 10.27
N TRP A 178 9.69 20.43 9.39
CA TRP A 178 9.07 19.35 8.62
C TRP A 178 10.07 18.67 7.69
N GLU A 179 10.89 19.44 6.98
CA GLU A 179 11.91 18.88 6.10
C GLU A 179 13.02 18.20 6.90
N TRP A 180 13.51 18.84 7.96
CA TRP A 180 14.52 18.28 8.85
C TRP A 180 14.06 16.94 9.45
N ALA A 181 12.83 16.87 9.95
CA ALA A 181 12.27 15.65 10.52
C ALA A 181 12.18 14.54 9.45
N HIS A 182 11.69 14.85 8.25
CA HIS A 182 11.64 13.91 7.13
C HIS A 182 13.04 13.36 6.80
N ARG A 183 14.06 14.22 6.72
CA ARG A 183 15.47 13.83 6.48
C ARG A 183 16.04 12.97 7.61
N MET A 184 15.76 13.30 8.88
CA MET A 184 16.26 12.54 10.03
C MET A 184 15.64 11.15 10.09
N ILE A 185 14.35 11.02 9.84
CA ILE A 185 13.68 9.72 9.77
C ILE A 185 14.29 8.89 8.63
N GLY A 186 14.60 9.50 7.47
CA GLY A 186 15.26 8.82 6.35
C GLY A 186 16.63 8.23 6.74
N ARG A 187 17.44 9.00 7.46
CA ARG A 187 18.75 8.54 7.98
C ARG A 187 18.59 7.41 8.99
N PHE A 188 17.62 7.54 9.90
CA PHE A 188 17.33 6.51 10.89
C PHE A 188 16.90 5.19 10.23
N ILE A 189 16.04 5.25 9.20
CA ILE A 189 15.66 4.08 8.38
C ILE A 189 16.89 3.45 7.72
N GLY A 190 17.77 4.27 7.14
CA GLY A 190 19.06 3.82 6.61
C GLY A 190 19.85 2.99 7.61
N ALA A 191 20.05 3.54 8.81
CA ALA A 191 20.77 2.86 9.89
C ALA A 191 20.05 1.60 10.38
N SER A 192 18.72 1.64 10.52
CA SER A 192 17.91 0.51 11.00
C SER A 192 17.83 -0.66 10.02
N PHE A 193 18.05 -0.41 8.72
CA PHE A 193 18.22 -1.46 7.71
C PHE A 193 19.66 -2.00 7.68
N ILE A 194 20.65 -1.10 7.61
CA ILE A 194 22.04 -1.49 7.32
C ILE A 194 22.69 -2.20 8.52
N LEU A 195 22.64 -1.60 9.72
CA LEU A 195 23.37 -2.13 10.88
C LEU A 195 22.85 -3.50 11.32
N PRO A 196 21.53 -3.70 11.54
CA PRO A 196 21.02 -5.01 11.91
C PRO A 196 21.08 -6.01 10.74
N GLY A 197 20.97 -5.54 9.50
CA GLY A 197 21.11 -6.39 8.31
C GLY A 197 22.49 -7.06 8.22
N ILE A 198 23.56 -6.28 8.43
CA ILE A 198 24.95 -6.79 8.49
C ILE A 198 25.09 -7.76 9.67
N TYR A 199 24.59 -7.39 10.85
CA TYR A 199 24.63 -8.25 12.03
C TYR A 199 23.93 -9.60 11.81
N PHE A 200 22.70 -9.61 11.28
CA PHE A 200 21.98 -10.85 11.02
C PHE A 200 22.65 -11.72 9.95
N ALA A 201 23.30 -11.09 8.97
CA ALA A 201 24.02 -11.80 7.92
C ALA A 201 25.28 -12.49 8.48
N SER A 202 26.10 -11.75 9.22
CA SER A 202 27.35 -12.26 9.81
C SER A 202 27.11 -13.33 10.86
N ARG A 203 26.00 -13.24 11.62
CA ARG A 203 25.60 -14.25 12.62
C ARG A 203 24.87 -15.46 12.04
N GLY A 204 24.65 -15.50 10.73
CA GLY A 204 23.98 -16.63 10.06
C GLY A 204 22.49 -16.77 10.40
N TYR A 205 21.82 -15.67 10.75
CA TYR A 205 20.38 -15.68 11.11
C TYR A 205 19.48 -15.80 9.88
N MET A 206 20.04 -15.59 8.70
CA MET A 206 19.32 -15.53 7.42
C MET A 206 19.75 -16.65 6.48
N THR A 207 18.80 -17.18 5.73
CA THR A 207 19.10 -17.99 4.54
C THR A 207 19.71 -17.11 3.44
N ARG A 208 20.47 -17.73 2.51
CA ARG A 208 21.03 -17.01 1.35
C ARG A 208 19.96 -16.27 0.54
N ARG A 209 18.76 -16.86 0.42
CA ARG A 209 17.62 -16.23 -0.27
C ARG A 209 17.19 -14.95 0.42
N VAL A 210 16.93 -15.00 1.73
CA VAL A 210 16.46 -13.83 2.49
C VAL A 210 17.54 -12.75 2.56
N ALA A 211 18.82 -13.14 2.70
CA ALA A 211 19.94 -12.20 2.64
C ALA A 211 20.01 -11.45 1.29
N LYS A 212 19.84 -12.14 0.15
CA LYS A 212 19.77 -11.50 -1.18
C LYS A 212 18.57 -10.55 -1.31
N GLN A 213 17.41 -10.93 -0.77
CA GLN A 213 16.23 -10.08 -0.79
C GLN A 213 16.43 -8.80 0.04
N ILE A 214 17.00 -8.93 1.24
CA ILE A 214 17.33 -7.77 2.09
C ILE A 214 18.38 -6.89 1.45
N PHE A 215 19.42 -7.46 0.83
CA PHE A 215 20.39 -6.70 0.06
C PHE A 215 19.72 -5.88 -1.05
N GLY A 216 18.82 -6.49 -1.82
CA GLY A 216 18.04 -5.78 -2.84
C GLY A 216 17.18 -4.64 -2.27
N LEU A 217 16.53 -4.86 -1.12
CA LEU A 217 15.77 -3.81 -0.42
C LEU A 217 16.68 -2.68 0.10
N THR A 218 17.87 -3.00 0.59
CA THR A 218 18.87 -2.00 1.00
C THR A 218 19.38 -1.18 -0.18
N CYS A 219 19.61 -1.81 -1.35
CA CYS A 219 19.92 -1.08 -2.58
C CYS A 219 18.77 -0.15 -2.99
N LEU A 220 17.53 -0.63 -2.92
CA LEU A 220 16.34 0.19 -3.20
C LEU A 220 16.20 1.37 -2.23
N LEU A 221 16.54 1.18 -0.95
CA LEU A 221 16.62 2.25 0.04
C LEU A 221 17.72 3.28 -0.31
N GLY A 222 18.89 2.83 -0.79
CA GLY A 222 19.94 3.72 -1.28
C GLY A 222 19.49 4.54 -2.49
N THR A 223 18.87 3.90 -3.48
CA THR A 223 18.28 4.61 -4.63
C THR A 223 17.16 5.57 -4.21
N GLN A 224 16.49 5.30 -3.09
CA GLN A 224 15.46 6.18 -2.59
C GLN A 224 16.02 7.50 -2.05
N GLY A 225 17.16 7.45 -1.36
CA GLY A 225 17.91 8.65 -0.97
C GLY A 225 18.37 9.46 -2.19
N PHE A 226 18.91 8.79 -3.21
CA PHE A 226 19.30 9.42 -4.48
C PHE A 226 18.10 10.09 -5.18
N MET A 227 16.97 9.40 -5.28
CA MET A 227 15.76 9.95 -5.87
C MET A 227 15.24 11.15 -5.09
N GLY A 228 15.29 11.11 -3.75
CA GLY A 228 14.92 12.25 -2.90
C GLY A 228 15.79 13.48 -3.20
N TRP A 229 17.09 13.31 -3.35
CA TRP A 229 18.00 14.37 -3.77
C TRP A 229 17.67 14.90 -5.18
N TYR A 230 17.51 14.01 -6.16
CA TYR A 230 17.14 14.38 -7.54
C TYR A 230 15.78 15.10 -7.61
N MET A 231 14.85 14.71 -6.74
CA MET A 231 13.54 15.32 -6.60
C MET A 231 13.67 16.78 -6.13
N VAL A 232 14.41 17.05 -5.04
CA VAL A 232 14.65 18.41 -4.52
C VAL A 232 15.36 19.30 -5.55
N GLN A 233 16.34 18.75 -6.27
CA GLN A 233 17.08 19.50 -7.30
C GLN A 233 16.16 20.12 -8.37
N SER A 234 15.01 19.51 -8.68
CA SER A 234 14.08 20.10 -9.66
C SER A 234 13.49 21.43 -9.23
N GLY A 235 13.25 21.62 -7.94
CA GLY A 235 12.62 22.83 -7.40
C GLY A 235 13.60 23.99 -7.17
N LEU A 236 14.91 23.72 -7.18
CA LEU A 236 15.96 24.72 -6.95
C LEU A 236 16.49 25.38 -8.23
N ASN A 237 15.99 24.96 -9.40
CA ASN A 237 16.47 25.47 -10.67
C ASN A 237 16.12 26.95 -10.84
N GLN A 238 17.14 27.80 -11.01
CA GLN A 238 16.96 29.24 -11.17
C GLN A 238 16.22 29.61 -12.46
N ALA A 239 16.24 28.75 -13.48
CA ALA A 239 15.46 28.94 -14.72
C ALA A 239 13.95 29.09 -14.45
N LEU A 240 13.45 28.58 -13.31
CA LEU A 240 12.05 28.77 -12.91
C LEU A 240 11.69 30.23 -12.61
N MET A 241 12.68 31.12 -12.38
CA MET A 241 12.44 32.55 -12.22
C MET A 241 12.24 33.27 -13.57
N GLU A 242 12.70 32.66 -14.66
CA GLU A 242 12.66 33.23 -16.02
C GLU A 242 11.44 32.74 -16.81
N GLU A 243 10.84 31.61 -16.42
CA GLU A 243 9.64 31.04 -17.03
C GLU A 243 8.35 31.72 -16.51
N PRO A 244 7.59 32.43 -17.36
CA PRO A 244 6.33 33.05 -16.95
C PRO A 244 5.32 32.01 -16.47
N GLY A 245 4.87 32.13 -15.21
CA GLY A 245 3.88 31.23 -14.62
C GLY A 245 4.45 29.92 -14.04
N ALA A 246 5.78 29.76 -14.02
CA ALA A 246 6.39 28.62 -13.34
C ALA A 246 6.17 28.70 -11.82
N VAL A 247 5.70 27.59 -11.24
CA VAL A 247 5.57 27.44 -9.79
C VAL A 247 6.85 26.75 -9.29
N PRO A 248 7.64 27.38 -8.40
CA PRO A 248 8.85 26.78 -7.87
C PRO A 248 8.49 25.66 -6.89
N ARG A 249 8.26 24.48 -7.43
CA ARG A 249 7.93 23.27 -6.69
C ARG A 249 8.66 22.08 -7.29
N VAL A 250 8.73 21.02 -6.50
CA VAL A 250 9.23 19.73 -6.95
C VAL A 250 8.37 19.22 -8.12
N SER A 251 9.01 18.71 -9.17
CA SER A 251 8.31 18.10 -10.31
C SER A 251 7.40 16.95 -9.86
N GLN A 252 6.13 16.97 -10.29
CA GLN A 252 5.15 15.92 -10.01
C GLN A 252 5.60 14.54 -10.48
N TYR A 253 6.40 14.48 -11.55
CA TYR A 253 7.01 13.24 -12.04
C TYR A 253 8.02 12.68 -11.04
N ARG A 254 8.92 13.54 -10.53
CA ARG A 254 9.94 13.13 -9.55
C ARG A 254 9.31 12.78 -8.20
N LEU A 255 8.33 13.56 -7.75
CA LEU A 255 7.55 13.27 -6.55
C LEU A 255 6.86 11.90 -6.64
N THR A 256 6.16 11.64 -7.75
CA THR A 256 5.44 10.38 -7.94
C THR A 256 6.40 9.19 -8.08
N ALA A 257 7.54 9.37 -8.75
CA ALA A 257 8.58 8.33 -8.84
C ALA A 257 9.17 8.01 -7.45
N HIS A 258 9.45 9.03 -6.64
CA HIS A 258 9.93 8.85 -5.27
C HIS A 258 8.89 8.11 -4.41
N LEU A 259 7.61 8.51 -4.49
CA LEU A 259 6.52 7.81 -3.80
C LEU A 259 6.39 6.34 -4.26
N ALA A 260 6.44 6.08 -5.57
CA ALA A 260 6.34 4.74 -6.13
C ALA A 260 7.46 3.82 -5.61
N MET A 261 8.70 4.32 -5.53
CA MET A 261 9.81 3.57 -4.94
C MET A 261 9.66 3.36 -3.44
N ALA A 262 9.12 4.34 -2.70
CA ALA A 262 8.81 4.19 -1.28
C ALA A 262 7.79 3.06 -1.06
N LEU A 263 6.72 3.04 -1.85
CA LEU A 263 5.67 2.02 -1.80
C LEU A 263 6.20 0.64 -2.20
N ALA A 264 7.09 0.57 -3.19
CA ALA A 264 7.75 -0.68 -3.59
C ALA A 264 8.66 -1.21 -2.47
N LEU A 265 9.46 -0.35 -1.83
CA LEU A 265 10.30 -0.70 -0.69
C LEU A 265 9.47 -1.17 0.50
N TYR A 266 8.41 -0.44 0.83
CA TYR A 266 7.43 -0.77 1.87
C TYR A 266 6.81 -2.14 1.64
N GLY A 267 6.23 -2.35 0.46
CA GLY A 267 5.61 -3.61 0.08
C GLY A 267 6.58 -4.78 0.09
N GLY A 268 7.77 -4.58 -0.49
CA GLY A 268 8.84 -5.58 -0.48
C GLY A 268 9.25 -5.99 0.93
N THR A 269 9.41 -5.02 1.83
CA THR A 269 9.81 -5.25 3.22
C THR A 269 8.72 -6.01 3.99
N ILE A 270 7.45 -5.59 3.88
CA ILE A 270 6.32 -6.32 4.48
C ILE A 270 6.24 -7.74 3.95
N PHE A 271 6.39 -7.93 2.64
CA PHE A 271 6.24 -9.24 2.02
C PHE A 271 7.35 -10.20 2.44
N VAL A 272 8.60 -9.73 2.51
CA VAL A 272 9.72 -10.53 3.01
C VAL A 272 9.55 -10.82 4.51
N ALA A 273 9.12 -9.85 5.32
CA ALA A 273 8.82 -10.04 6.74
C ALA A 273 7.79 -11.16 6.95
N ALA A 274 6.66 -11.08 6.25
CA ALA A 274 5.59 -12.05 6.32
C ALA A 274 6.05 -13.45 5.87
N ASP A 275 6.86 -13.52 4.81
CA ASP A 275 7.37 -14.79 4.28
C ASP A 275 8.37 -15.44 5.25
N VAL A 276 9.23 -14.67 5.92
CA VAL A 276 10.14 -15.18 6.97
C VAL A 276 9.36 -15.83 8.10
N ILE A 277 8.35 -15.16 8.64
CA ILE A 277 7.51 -15.70 9.72
C ILE A 277 6.77 -16.95 9.27
N ARG A 278 6.20 -16.94 8.06
CA ARG A 278 5.46 -18.07 7.51
C ARG A 278 6.37 -19.28 7.25
N GLN A 279 7.54 -19.07 6.64
CA GLN A 279 8.51 -20.13 6.36
C GLN A 279 9.05 -20.75 7.65
N SER A 280 9.29 -19.95 8.70
CA SER A 280 9.69 -20.49 10.00
C SER A 280 8.61 -21.41 10.60
N LYS A 281 7.33 -21.04 10.51
CA LYS A 281 6.23 -21.92 10.96
C LYS A 281 6.14 -23.23 10.17
N ILE A 282 6.39 -23.16 8.86
CA ILE A 282 6.40 -24.36 7.99
C ILE A 282 7.58 -25.26 8.36
N ALA A 283 8.79 -24.70 8.45
CA ALA A 283 10.00 -25.46 8.78
C ALA A 283 9.94 -26.11 10.17
N ASN A 284 9.29 -25.45 11.13
CA ASN A 284 9.11 -25.97 12.49
C ASN A 284 7.87 -26.88 12.63
N GLY A 285 7.13 -27.17 11.55
CA GLY A 285 5.95 -28.03 11.58
C GLY A 285 4.72 -27.45 12.31
N THR A 286 4.75 -26.18 12.70
CA THR A 286 3.66 -25.51 13.44
C THR A 286 2.61 -24.89 12.52
N PHE A 287 2.80 -24.96 11.19
CA PHE A 287 1.81 -24.50 10.22
C PHE A 287 0.62 -25.47 10.15
N CYS A 288 -0.60 -24.95 10.27
CA CYS A 288 -1.83 -25.76 10.24
C CYS A 288 -1.99 -26.50 8.90
N LYS A 289 -2.00 -27.85 8.94
CA LYS A 289 -2.12 -28.72 7.77
C LYS A 289 -3.47 -28.54 7.03
N GLU A 290 -4.56 -28.36 7.77
CA GLU A 290 -5.89 -28.12 7.18
C GLU A 290 -5.91 -26.81 6.38
N THR A 291 -5.35 -25.73 6.95
CA THR A 291 -5.20 -24.46 6.25
C THR A 291 -4.36 -24.61 4.98
N ALA A 292 -3.27 -25.37 5.03
CA ALA A 292 -2.45 -25.64 3.85
C ALA A 292 -3.22 -26.38 2.73
N ARG A 293 -4.04 -27.39 3.08
CA ARG A 293 -4.90 -28.08 2.10
C ARG A 293 -5.91 -27.12 1.45
N MET A 294 -6.56 -26.27 2.24
CA MET A 294 -7.50 -25.26 1.73
C MET A 294 -6.81 -24.28 0.76
N LEU A 295 -5.61 -23.78 1.11
CA LEU A 295 -4.85 -22.83 0.28
C LEU A 295 -4.36 -23.43 -1.05
N ASN A 296 -4.11 -24.74 -1.07
CA ASN A 296 -3.68 -25.47 -2.26
C ASN A 296 -4.83 -25.83 -3.21
N ASN A 297 -6.08 -25.66 -2.78
CA ASN A 297 -7.25 -25.92 -3.62
C ASN A 297 -7.23 -25.05 -4.90
N PRO A 298 -7.35 -25.64 -6.10
CA PRO A 298 -7.29 -24.92 -7.37
C PRO A 298 -8.41 -23.89 -7.56
N ILE A 299 -9.54 -24.01 -6.85
CA ILE A 299 -10.66 -23.04 -6.92
C ILE A 299 -10.21 -21.62 -6.55
N LEU A 300 -9.16 -21.49 -5.73
CA LEU A 300 -8.58 -20.20 -5.33
C LEU A 300 -7.66 -19.60 -6.40
N GLY A 301 -7.44 -20.28 -7.53
CA GLY A 301 -6.55 -19.81 -8.61
C GLY A 301 -6.98 -18.46 -9.17
N ARG A 302 -8.25 -18.33 -9.56
CA ARG A 302 -8.81 -17.05 -10.06
C ARG A 302 -8.78 -15.96 -8.99
N PHE A 303 -9.20 -16.29 -7.77
CA PHE A 303 -9.20 -15.33 -6.64
C PHE A 303 -7.81 -14.78 -6.33
N ARG A 304 -6.78 -15.64 -6.35
CA ARG A 304 -5.38 -15.23 -6.16
C ARG A 304 -4.91 -14.28 -7.26
N ARG A 305 -5.22 -14.58 -8.53
CA ARG A 305 -4.89 -13.69 -9.65
C ARG A 305 -5.60 -12.34 -9.51
N SER A 306 -6.89 -12.35 -9.19
CA SER A 306 -7.65 -11.12 -8.95
C SER A 306 -7.08 -10.29 -7.80
N ALA A 307 -6.64 -10.91 -6.70
CA ALA A 307 -6.02 -10.18 -5.58
C ALA A 307 -4.74 -9.43 -6.01
N HIS A 308 -3.92 -10.02 -6.90
CA HIS A 308 -2.77 -9.34 -7.50
C HIS A 308 -3.18 -8.21 -8.44
N ILE A 309 -4.16 -8.42 -9.32
CA ILE A 309 -4.66 -7.38 -10.23
C ILE A 309 -5.20 -6.18 -9.45
N ILE A 310 -5.99 -6.42 -8.41
CA ILE A 310 -6.47 -5.36 -7.53
C ILE A 310 -5.31 -4.67 -6.79
N GLY A 311 -4.30 -5.43 -6.34
CA GLY A 311 -3.10 -4.85 -5.74
C GLY A 311 -2.37 -3.89 -6.68
N SER A 312 -2.21 -4.27 -7.96
CA SER A 312 -1.66 -3.40 -8.99
C SER A 312 -2.51 -2.16 -9.22
N LEU A 313 -3.84 -2.30 -9.25
CA LEU A 313 -4.75 -1.17 -9.42
C LEU A 313 -4.73 -0.20 -8.22
N ILE A 314 -4.67 -0.71 -6.99
CA ILE A 314 -4.48 0.12 -5.77
C ILE A 314 -3.16 0.89 -5.85
N PHE A 315 -2.07 0.23 -6.25
CA PHE A 315 -0.77 0.88 -6.42
C PHE A 315 -0.81 1.99 -7.48
N LEU A 316 -1.42 1.73 -8.65
CA LEU A 316 -1.59 2.74 -9.70
C LEU A 316 -2.47 3.91 -9.23
N THR A 317 -3.53 3.63 -8.48
CA THR A 317 -4.38 4.68 -7.90
C THR A 317 -3.58 5.55 -6.92
N ALA A 318 -2.76 4.95 -6.05
CA ALA A 318 -1.88 5.69 -5.15
C ALA A 318 -0.86 6.55 -5.92
N MET A 319 -0.29 6.05 -7.02
CA MET A 319 0.60 6.83 -7.88
C MET A 319 -0.10 8.04 -8.54
N SER A 320 -1.31 7.84 -9.06
CA SER A 320 -2.09 8.97 -9.61
C SER A 320 -2.40 10.04 -8.55
N GLY A 321 -2.56 9.64 -7.28
CA GLY A 321 -2.67 10.59 -6.16
C GLY A 321 -1.39 11.40 -5.93
N GLY A 322 -0.22 10.82 -6.19
CA GLY A 322 1.07 11.54 -6.19
C GLY A 322 1.14 12.63 -7.26
N LEU A 323 0.55 12.40 -8.44
CA LEU A 323 0.43 13.42 -9.49
C LEU A 323 -0.54 14.53 -9.08
N VAL A 324 -1.69 14.18 -8.50
CA VAL A 324 -2.66 15.14 -7.96
C VAL A 324 -2.01 16.04 -6.92
N ALA A 325 -1.29 15.46 -5.97
CA ALA A 325 -0.57 16.22 -4.94
C ALA A 325 0.56 17.07 -5.56
N GLY A 326 1.29 16.55 -6.54
CA GLY A 326 2.37 17.28 -7.21
C GLY A 326 1.90 18.53 -7.96
N LEU A 327 0.74 18.46 -8.59
CA LEU A 327 0.13 19.56 -9.37
C LEU A 327 -0.78 20.48 -8.56
N ASP A 328 -1.01 20.19 -7.28
CA ASP A 328 -2.04 20.83 -6.44
C ASP A 328 -3.46 20.69 -7.04
N ALA A 329 -3.67 19.61 -7.81
CA ALA A 329 -4.90 19.38 -8.57
C ALA A 329 -6.13 19.05 -7.70
N GLY A 330 -5.93 18.79 -6.40
CA GLY A 330 -7.02 18.56 -5.44
C GLY A 330 -7.91 19.78 -5.19
N MET A 331 -7.46 20.98 -5.60
CA MET A 331 -8.17 22.25 -5.42
C MET A 331 -8.97 22.69 -6.66
N ILE A 332 -9.01 21.90 -7.73
CA ILE A 332 -9.65 22.30 -8.99
C ILE A 332 -11.16 22.05 -8.93
N TYR A 333 -11.58 20.80 -8.71
CA TYR A 333 -12.98 20.43 -8.50
C TYR A 333 -13.20 19.84 -7.11
N ASN A 334 -13.99 20.52 -6.28
CA ASN A 334 -14.18 20.19 -4.86
C ASN A 334 -15.59 19.65 -4.54
N GLU A 335 -16.43 19.43 -5.55
CA GLU A 335 -17.73 18.75 -5.43
C GLU A 335 -17.59 17.24 -5.63
N TRP A 336 -18.48 16.42 -5.07
CA TRP A 336 -18.61 14.99 -5.39
C TRP A 336 -20.10 14.61 -5.39
N PRO A 337 -20.59 13.75 -6.32
CA PRO A 337 -19.86 12.99 -7.34
C PRO A 337 -19.58 13.76 -8.65
N LYS A 338 -20.10 14.99 -8.79
CA LYS A 338 -19.87 15.82 -9.97
C LYS A 338 -18.49 16.48 -9.95
N MET A 339 -18.05 16.96 -11.11
CA MET A 339 -16.95 17.90 -11.32
C MET A 339 -17.52 19.11 -12.06
N GLY A 340 -17.90 20.14 -11.30
CA GLY A 340 -18.67 21.28 -11.81
C GLY A 340 -20.10 20.88 -12.17
N ASN A 341 -20.54 21.23 -13.39
CA ASN A 341 -21.92 21.01 -13.82
C ASN A 341 -22.25 19.55 -14.18
N GLY A 342 -21.24 18.70 -14.42
CA GLY A 342 -21.41 17.31 -14.88
C GLY A 342 -20.58 16.30 -14.08
N PHE A 343 -20.62 15.02 -14.44
CA PHE A 343 -19.75 13.99 -13.85
C PHE A 343 -18.34 13.96 -14.46
N VAL A 344 -18.20 14.56 -15.64
CA VAL A 344 -16.94 14.66 -16.39
C VAL A 344 -16.73 16.14 -16.70
N PRO A 345 -15.52 16.69 -16.48
CA PRO A 345 -15.21 18.06 -16.89
C PRO A 345 -15.40 18.28 -18.40
N PRO A 346 -15.59 19.53 -18.85
CA PRO A 346 -15.66 19.85 -20.27
C PRO A 346 -14.47 19.30 -21.07
N LYS A 347 -14.72 18.80 -22.28
CA LYS A 347 -13.65 18.26 -23.15
C LYS A 347 -12.53 19.25 -23.43
N SER A 348 -12.85 20.54 -23.49
CA SER A 348 -11.89 21.64 -23.66
C SER A 348 -10.91 21.74 -22.49
N GLU A 349 -11.34 21.40 -21.28
CA GLU A 349 -10.47 21.36 -20.11
C GLU A 349 -9.67 20.07 -20.05
N LEU A 350 -10.26 18.92 -20.40
CA LEU A 350 -9.55 17.63 -20.36
C LEU A 350 -8.45 17.50 -21.42
N TRP A 351 -8.63 18.12 -22.57
CA TRP A 351 -7.75 17.98 -23.75
C TRP A 351 -7.27 19.32 -24.28
N SER A 352 -6.81 20.18 -23.37
CA SER A 352 -6.33 21.52 -23.67
C SER A 352 -5.02 21.48 -24.49
N ASP A 353 -4.95 22.36 -25.48
CA ASP A 353 -3.77 22.54 -26.34
C ASP A 353 -2.63 23.26 -25.62
N ILE A 354 -2.90 23.90 -24.47
CA ILE A 354 -1.87 24.56 -23.64
C ILE A 354 -0.80 23.56 -23.16
N TYR A 355 -1.16 22.28 -23.02
CA TYR A 355 -0.24 21.22 -22.60
C TYR A 355 0.45 20.51 -23.78
N VAL A 356 0.19 20.93 -25.02
CA VAL A 356 0.87 20.38 -26.20
C VAL A 356 2.18 21.12 -26.39
N LYS A 357 3.30 20.39 -26.42
CA LYS A 357 4.62 20.97 -26.69
C LYS A 357 5.00 20.78 -28.15
N ASP A 358 5.70 21.76 -28.72
CA ASP A 358 6.16 21.71 -30.12
C ASP A 358 7.05 20.50 -30.42
N THR A 359 7.73 19.98 -29.40
CA THR A 359 8.67 18.87 -29.50
C THR A 359 8.03 17.51 -29.75
N ASP A 360 6.83 17.26 -29.21
CA ASP A 360 6.15 15.96 -29.33
C ASP A 360 4.76 16.03 -29.96
N LYS A 361 4.19 17.24 -30.12
CA LYS A 361 2.89 17.54 -30.75
C LYS A 361 1.73 16.68 -30.23
N GLY A 362 1.88 16.06 -29.06
CA GLY A 362 0.99 15.04 -28.55
C GLY A 362 0.16 15.54 -27.36
N LYS A 363 -1.14 15.25 -27.35
CA LYS A 363 -2.02 15.61 -26.21
C LYS A 363 -1.83 14.73 -24.97
N TRP A 364 -0.94 13.75 -24.99
CA TRP A 364 -0.74 12.80 -23.89
C TRP A 364 -0.34 13.47 -22.57
N ARG A 365 0.33 14.64 -22.65
CA ARG A 365 0.71 15.43 -21.47
C ARG A 365 -0.49 15.89 -20.65
N ASN A 366 -1.68 16.00 -21.25
CA ASN A 366 -2.89 16.27 -20.48
C ASN A 366 -3.10 15.20 -19.39
N LEU A 367 -2.79 13.94 -19.64
CA LEU A 367 -2.97 12.86 -18.66
C LEU A 367 -2.03 12.97 -17.44
N LEU A 368 -0.95 13.76 -17.51
CA LEU A 368 0.11 13.79 -16.49
C LEU A 368 0.47 15.20 -15.98
N GLU A 369 0.09 16.24 -16.72
CA GLU A 369 0.46 17.64 -16.47
C GLU A 369 -0.75 18.57 -16.35
N ASN A 370 -1.91 18.19 -16.91
CA ASN A 370 -3.13 18.98 -16.79
C ASN A 370 -3.82 18.67 -15.46
N PRO A 371 -3.92 19.63 -14.51
CA PRO A 371 -4.50 19.39 -13.19
C PRO A 371 -5.95 18.86 -13.26
N THR A 372 -6.78 19.38 -14.16
CA THR A 372 -8.17 18.92 -14.33
C THR A 372 -8.22 17.45 -14.74
N THR A 373 -7.44 17.08 -15.75
CA THR A 373 -7.40 15.70 -16.26
C THR A 373 -6.80 14.74 -15.24
N VAL A 374 -5.70 15.12 -14.59
CA VAL A 374 -5.07 14.31 -13.54
C VAL A 374 -6.01 14.08 -12.35
N GLN A 375 -6.76 15.10 -11.95
CA GLN A 375 -7.77 14.96 -10.90
C GLN A 375 -8.89 14.00 -11.32
N PHE A 376 -9.40 14.14 -12.55
CA PHE A 376 -10.42 13.25 -13.11
C PHE A 376 -9.94 11.79 -13.22
N ASP A 377 -8.71 11.58 -13.70
CA ASP A 377 -8.10 10.26 -13.82
C ASP A 377 -7.95 9.59 -12.45
N HIS A 378 -7.47 10.33 -11.45
CA HIS A 378 -7.35 9.83 -10.08
C HIS A 378 -8.70 9.41 -9.49
N ARG A 379 -9.75 10.24 -9.68
CA ARG A 379 -11.12 9.92 -9.24
C ARG A 379 -11.64 8.66 -9.91
N THR A 380 -11.49 8.56 -11.23
CA THR A 380 -11.93 7.41 -12.02
C THR A 380 -11.21 6.13 -11.60
N LEU A 381 -9.90 6.20 -11.34
CA LEU A 381 -9.10 5.08 -10.82
C LEU A 381 -9.55 4.69 -9.41
N ALA A 382 -9.81 5.65 -8.53
CA ALA A 382 -10.26 5.40 -7.16
C ALA A 382 -11.64 4.71 -7.13
N GLU A 383 -12.60 5.20 -7.92
CA GLU A 383 -13.94 4.63 -8.04
C GLU A 383 -13.89 3.22 -8.64
N SER A 384 -13.11 3.03 -9.71
CA SER A 384 -12.89 1.71 -10.33
C SER A 384 -12.25 0.73 -9.33
N THR A 385 -11.27 1.18 -8.55
CA THR A 385 -10.63 0.39 -7.50
C THR A 385 -11.61 -0.02 -6.42
N ALA A 386 -12.46 0.90 -5.96
CA ALA A 386 -13.47 0.62 -4.95
C ALA A 386 -14.50 -0.40 -5.45
N VAL A 387 -15.03 -0.21 -6.67
CA VAL A 387 -16.00 -1.13 -7.28
C VAL A 387 -15.41 -2.52 -7.48
N LEU A 388 -14.22 -2.62 -8.08
CA LEU A 388 -13.59 -3.92 -8.36
C LEU A 388 -13.16 -4.64 -7.08
N THR A 389 -12.71 -3.90 -6.05
CA THR A 389 -12.42 -4.49 -4.73
C THR A 389 -13.69 -4.99 -4.05
N THR A 390 -14.80 -4.24 -4.14
CA THR A 390 -16.10 -4.66 -3.62
C THR A 390 -16.62 -5.91 -4.33
N ALA A 391 -16.46 -5.99 -5.66
CA ALA A 391 -16.79 -7.17 -6.43
C ALA A 391 -15.93 -8.39 -6.02
N LEU A 392 -14.63 -8.19 -5.80
CA LEU A 392 -13.74 -9.24 -5.29
C LEU A 392 -14.15 -9.70 -3.88
N TRP A 393 -14.52 -8.76 -3.00
CA TRP A 393 -15.03 -9.05 -1.66
C TRP A 393 -16.33 -9.86 -1.71
N ALA A 394 -17.29 -9.48 -2.57
CA ALA A 394 -18.53 -10.22 -2.77
C ALA A 394 -18.28 -11.63 -3.32
N TYR A 395 -17.38 -11.76 -4.31
CA TYR A 395 -16.96 -13.05 -4.84
C TYR A 395 -16.32 -13.95 -3.76
N SER A 396 -15.53 -13.36 -2.85
CA SER A 396 -14.89 -14.08 -1.73
C SER A 396 -15.89 -14.81 -0.83
N ARG A 397 -17.16 -14.36 -0.78
CA ARG A 397 -18.22 -14.97 0.03
C ARG A 397 -18.61 -16.36 -0.43
N LYS A 398 -18.42 -16.64 -1.72
CA LYS A 398 -18.74 -17.94 -2.34
C LYS A 398 -17.59 -18.95 -2.23
N LEU A 399 -16.45 -18.58 -1.65
CA LEU A 399 -15.24 -19.40 -1.62
C LEU A 399 -14.97 -20.03 -0.24
N PRO A 400 -14.40 -21.24 -0.20
CA PRO A 400 -13.96 -21.90 1.02
C PRO A 400 -12.62 -21.31 1.52
N LEU A 401 -12.68 -20.08 2.04
CA LEU A 401 -11.49 -19.35 2.49
C LEU A 401 -11.11 -19.68 3.94
N PRO A 402 -9.82 -19.93 4.25
CA PRO A 402 -9.33 -19.99 5.63
C PRO A 402 -9.64 -18.71 6.41
N LYS A 403 -9.77 -18.82 7.74
CA LYS A 403 -10.13 -17.68 8.63
C LYS A 403 -9.25 -16.44 8.39
N ASN A 404 -7.93 -16.63 8.30
CA ASN A 404 -6.97 -15.54 8.06
C ASN A 404 -7.18 -14.85 6.70
N VAL A 405 -7.48 -15.59 5.63
CA VAL A 405 -7.73 -15.03 4.29
C VAL A 405 -9.04 -14.25 4.28
N ARG A 406 -10.08 -14.77 4.94
CA ARG A 406 -11.37 -14.09 5.08
C ARG A 406 -11.23 -12.80 5.89
N LEU A 407 -10.45 -12.83 6.97
CA LEU A 407 -10.13 -11.64 7.75
C LEU A 407 -9.40 -10.59 6.91
N ALA A 408 -8.33 -10.98 6.21
CA ALA A 408 -7.59 -10.07 5.34
C ALA A 408 -8.48 -9.40 4.27
N MET A 409 -9.37 -10.17 3.63
CA MET A 409 -10.33 -9.63 2.65
C MET A 409 -11.34 -8.67 3.29
N ASN A 410 -11.82 -8.96 4.50
CA ASN A 410 -12.72 -8.07 5.23
C ASN A 410 -12.02 -6.78 5.66
N THR A 411 -10.80 -6.88 6.18
CA THR A 411 -9.97 -5.73 6.55
C THR A 411 -9.70 -4.85 5.33
N MET A 412 -9.39 -5.46 4.18
CA MET A 412 -9.19 -4.73 2.93
C MET A 412 -10.46 -3.99 2.49
N MET A 413 -11.63 -4.60 2.61
CA MET A 413 -12.90 -3.90 2.32
C MET A 413 -13.16 -2.74 3.29
N GLY A 414 -12.87 -2.91 4.59
CA GLY A 414 -12.95 -1.82 5.56
C GLY A 414 -12.00 -0.67 5.23
N ALA A 415 -10.76 -0.98 4.81
CA ALA A 415 -9.79 0.01 4.37
C ALA A 415 -10.25 0.76 3.11
N VAL A 416 -10.92 0.09 2.16
CA VAL A 416 -11.53 0.77 0.99
C VAL A 416 -12.58 1.79 1.42
N VAL A 417 -13.49 1.42 2.34
CA VAL A 417 -14.53 2.35 2.83
C VAL A 417 -13.91 3.59 3.48
N ILE A 418 -12.90 3.38 4.35
CA ILE A 418 -12.16 4.48 4.97
C ILE A 418 -11.48 5.34 3.90
N GLN A 419 -10.81 4.72 2.93
CA GLN A 419 -10.06 5.43 1.90
C GLN A 419 -10.95 6.31 1.01
N VAL A 420 -12.10 5.78 0.58
CA VAL A 420 -13.10 6.53 -0.19
C VAL A 420 -13.65 7.69 0.64
N THR A 421 -13.98 7.44 1.90
CA THR A 421 -14.48 8.48 2.82
C THR A 421 -13.47 9.60 2.99
N LEU A 422 -12.19 9.27 3.21
CA LEU A 422 -11.10 10.25 3.32
C LEU A 422 -10.91 11.03 2.02
N GLY A 423 -10.99 10.37 0.85
CA GLY A 423 -10.83 11.03 -0.44
C GLY A 423 -11.95 12.03 -0.73
N ILE A 424 -13.21 11.62 -0.52
CA ILE A 424 -14.37 12.50 -0.67
C ILE A 424 -14.30 13.67 0.33
N SER A 425 -13.95 13.39 1.59
CA SER A 425 -13.83 14.42 2.62
C SER A 425 -12.72 15.43 2.28
N THR A 426 -11.58 14.96 1.76
CA THR A 426 -10.48 15.83 1.34
C THR A 426 -10.93 16.80 0.25
N LEU A 427 -11.79 16.37 -0.67
CA LEU A 427 -12.32 17.24 -1.72
C LEU A 427 -13.36 18.24 -1.19
N ILE A 428 -14.37 17.75 -0.46
CA ILE A 428 -15.47 18.60 0.04
C ILE A 428 -14.96 19.69 0.98
N TYR A 429 -13.94 19.40 1.79
CA TYR A 429 -13.36 20.36 2.73
C TYR A 429 -12.19 21.17 2.16
N MET A 430 -11.98 21.17 0.84
CA MET A 430 -10.94 21.98 0.18
C MET A 430 -9.51 21.65 0.63
N VAL A 431 -9.18 20.36 0.62
CA VAL A 431 -7.86 19.77 0.93
C VAL A 431 -7.26 20.25 2.27
N PRO A 432 -7.92 20.01 3.42
CA PRO A 432 -7.27 20.22 4.71
C PRO A 432 -6.07 19.28 4.85
N ILE A 433 -4.97 19.79 5.41
CA ILE A 433 -3.68 19.07 5.48
C ILE A 433 -3.85 17.75 6.25
N GLU A 434 -4.64 17.75 7.33
CA GLU A 434 -4.89 16.58 8.15
C GLU A 434 -5.65 15.49 7.38
N LEU A 435 -6.66 15.88 6.59
CA LEU A 435 -7.43 14.95 5.77
C LEU A 435 -6.60 14.41 4.60
N ALA A 436 -5.84 15.28 3.92
CA ALA A 436 -4.96 14.87 2.83
C ALA A 436 -3.86 13.90 3.31
N ALA A 437 -3.21 14.21 4.44
CA ALA A 437 -2.23 13.32 5.05
C ALA A 437 -2.86 12.00 5.52
N SER A 438 -4.06 12.04 6.11
CA SER A 438 -4.82 10.85 6.50
C SER A 438 -5.20 10.01 5.28
N HIS A 439 -5.59 10.64 4.16
CA HIS A 439 -5.90 9.95 2.91
C HIS A 439 -4.66 9.24 2.33
N GLN A 440 -3.49 9.86 2.39
CA GLN A 440 -2.23 9.20 2.02
C GLN A 440 -1.89 8.02 2.94
N ALA A 441 -2.03 8.20 4.27
CA ALA A 441 -1.84 7.13 5.24
C ALA A 441 -2.81 5.96 5.00
N GLY A 442 -4.08 6.26 4.72
CA GLY A 442 -5.12 5.29 4.37
C GLY A 442 -4.79 4.51 3.10
N ALA A 443 -4.17 5.14 2.09
CA ALA A 443 -3.74 4.45 0.88
C ALA A 443 -2.69 3.37 1.19
N LEU A 444 -1.73 3.66 2.08
CA LEU A 444 -0.75 2.69 2.54
C LEU A 444 -1.39 1.57 3.36
N ALA A 445 -2.35 1.90 4.23
CA ALA A 445 -3.09 0.91 5.00
C ALA A 445 -3.90 -0.05 4.09
N LEU A 446 -4.54 0.49 3.04
CA LEU A 446 -5.23 -0.29 2.02
C LEU A 446 -4.25 -1.19 1.26
N LEU A 447 -3.11 -0.66 0.81
CA LEU A 447 -2.07 -1.46 0.16
C LEU A 447 -1.53 -2.58 1.06
N THR A 448 -1.34 -2.31 2.35
CA THR A 448 -0.92 -3.31 3.35
C THR A 448 -1.94 -4.41 3.54
N SER A 449 -3.22 -4.08 3.62
CA SER A 449 -4.28 -5.08 3.71
C SER A 449 -4.33 -5.97 2.44
N ASN A 450 -4.05 -5.41 1.27
CA ASN A 450 -3.92 -6.17 0.03
C ASN A 450 -2.68 -7.09 0.03
N PHE A 451 -1.52 -6.60 0.47
CA PHE A 451 -0.33 -7.46 0.62
C PHE A 451 -0.55 -8.59 1.62
N TRP A 452 -1.25 -8.33 2.72
CA TRP A 452 -1.66 -9.37 3.65
C TRP A 452 -2.56 -10.40 2.96
N LEU A 453 -3.58 -9.99 2.20
CA LEU A 453 -4.44 -10.89 1.44
C LEU A 453 -3.64 -11.76 0.45
N ILE A 454 -2.80 -11.14 -0.37
CA ILE A 454 -1.95 -11.84 -1.35
C ILE A 454 -1.04 -12.84 -0.65
N HIS A 455 -0.38 -12.44 0.44
CA HIS A 455 0.52 -13.30 1.17
C HIS A 455 -0.22 -14.46 1.85
N ALA A 456 -1.36 -14.19 2.48
CA ALA A 456 -2.21 -15.19 3.12
C ALA A 456 -2.77 -16.22 2.12
N LEU A 457 -2.94 -15.81 0.86
CA LEU A 457 -3.35 -16.68 -0.23
C LEU A 457 -2.22 -17.54 -0.80
N ARG A 458 -0.95 -17.40 -0.41
CA ARG A 458 0.13 -18.20 -1.03
C ARG A 458 -0.06 -19.70 -0.78
N LYS A 459 0.19 -20.50 -1.81
CA LYS A 459 0.23 -21.97 -1.69
C LYS A 459 1.31 -22.39 -0.70
N VAL A 460 1.07 -23.50 -0.02
CA VAL A 460 2.00 -24.07 0.97
C VAL A 460 2.53 -25.38 0.38
N PRO A 461 3.87 -25.54 0.24
CA PRO A 461 4.42 -26.84 -0.10
C PRO A 461 4.09 -27.79 1.05
N LEU A 462 3.31 -28.83 0.76
CA LEU A 462 2.91 -29.88 1.69
C LEU A 462 3.87 -31.06 1.60
#